data_AF-A0A812XEK1-F1
#
_entry.id   AF-A0A812XEK1-F1
#
_cell.length_a   1.000
_cell.length_b   1.000
_cell.length_c   1.000
_cell.angle_alpha   90.00
_cell.angle_beta   90.00
_cell.angle_gamma   90.00
#
_symmetry.space_group_name_H-M   'P 1'
#
loop_
_entity.id
_entity.type
_entity.pdbx_description
1 polymer ?
#
loop_
_entity_poly.entity_id
_entity_poly.type
_entity_poly.pdbx_seq_one_letter_code
_entity_poly.pdbx_strand_id
1 'polypeptide(L)'
;MYAGCMLGMIVMGPASDYIGRRLGLILCSGITLLGALLSALAWSENALIAARIITGVGMGGEYPLASAHSAESSEKTSDGARNIALLYLFGSGFGQALCPLVTYIMEVSGVPHELIWRWIFGVGVILSACGLVLRYLTTQNSQKFVESKKAEQEHHDSTWTILSPYWRALLGTAGCWFLFDIVEYGLKQNDAAIFSENVSESYAESILQVLWSRLLVIPSLIFAPWFLTKVSSKRVQLIGFMGCGVANLILAVAYEELREFSTLFLVFYILQLSFQSLPGVTTMAISAEIYPSMVRGAAAGISAACGKLGATVGSYFFSELKNLGEIRGIFWTVFATSALAMLLTALSTPYYNGNTLDEADELARSGKPRQAVKMLYGGPIANQDRTKGAEYVSDDLSDETDEQSA
;
A
#
# COMPACT_ATOMS: atom_id res chain seq x y z
N MET A 1 0.97 -18.32 -1.13
CA MET A 1 0.27 -17.06 -1.48
C MET A 1 1.25 -15.92 -1.78
N TYR A 2 2.12 -15.49 -0.85
CA TYR A 2 3.00 -14.33 -1.07
C TYR A 2 3.90 -14.45 -2.31
N ALA A 3 4.41 -15.65 -2.61
CA ALA A 3 5.12 -15.92 -3.88
C ALA A 3 4.28 -15.56 -5.11
N GLY A 4 3.00 -15.93 -5.13
CA GLY A 4 2.06 -15.52 -6.17
C GLY A 4 1.87 -14.01 -6.20
N CYS A 5 1.72 -13.35 -5.05
CA CYS A 5 1.60 -11.90 -4.98
C CYS A 5 2.81 -11.17 -5.58
N MET A 6 4.02 -11.57 -5.24
CA MET A 6 5.25 -10.99 -5.80
C MET A 6 5.31 -11.16 -7.31
N LEU A 7 4.98 -12.35 -7.81
CA LEU A 7 4.91 -12.61 -9.26
C LEU A 7 3.87 -11.70 -9.92
N GLY A 8 2.67 -11.59 -9.34
CA GLY A 8 1.61 -10.71 -9.81
C GLY A 8 2.04 -9.24 -9.88
N MET A 9 2.72 -8.74 -8.84
CA MET A 9 3.21 -7.36 -8.77
C MET A 9 4.27 -7.05 -9.82
N ILE A 10 5.24 -7.95 -10.00
CA ILE A 10 6.35 -7.78 -10.95
C ILE A 10 5.89 -7.94 -12.39
N VAL A 11 4.90 -8.80 -12.67
CA VAL A 11 4.40 -9.03 -14.02
C VAL A 11 3.32 -8.00 -14.40
N MET A 12 2.30 -7.82 -13.56
CA MET A 12 1.17 -6.95 -13.89
C MET A 12 1.48 -5.46 -13.73
N GLY A 13 2.44 -5.08 -12.88
CA GLY A 13 2.90 -3.69 -12.76
C GLY A 13 3.35 -3.12 -14.11
N PRO A 14 4.44 -3.64 -14.70
CA PRO A 14 4.90 -3.24 -16.04
C PRO A 14 3.88 -3.55 -17.13
N ALA A 15 3.22 -4.72 -17.11
CA ALA A 15 2.23 -5.05 -18.14
C ALA A 15 1.10 -4.02 -18.20
N SER A 16 0.70 -3.45 -17.06
CA SER A 16 -0.36 -2.44 -16.99
C SER A 16 0.02 -1.10 -17.61
N ASP A 17 1.33 -0.79 -17.68
CA ASP A 17 1.82 0.40 -18.39
C ASP A 17 1.62 0.23 -19.92
N TYR A 18 1.60 -1.01 -20.44
CA TYR A 18 1.36 -1.29 -21.87
C TYR A 18 -0.13 -1.51 -22.23
N ILE A 19 -0.80 -2.41 -21.50
CA ILE A 19 -2.16 -2.88 -21.82
C ILE A 19 -3.26 -1.95 -21.26
N GLY A 20 -2.88 -1.05 -20.36
CA GLY A 20 -3.79 -0.11 -19.70
C GLY A 20 -4.38 -0.61 -18.39
N ARG A 21 -4.75 0.37 -17.54
CA ARG A 21 -5.24 0.13 -16.18
C ARG A 21 -6.52 -0.69 -16.14
N ARG A 22 -7.49 -0.41 -17.04
CA ARG A 22 -8.79 -1.11 -17.08
C ARG A 22 -8.62 -2.61 -17.32
N LEU A 23 -7.90 -2.99 -18.38
CA LEU A 23 -7.74 -4.40 -18.74
C LEU A 23 -6.93 -5.12 -17.66
N GLY A 24 -5.86 -4.50 -17.13
CA GLY A 24 -5.08 -5.06 -16.04
C GLY A 24 -5.93 -5.36 -14.79
N LEU A 25 -6.78 -4.42 -14.36
CA LEU A 25 -7.65 -4.60 -13.20
C LEU A 25 -8.68 -5.73 -13.40
N ILE A 26 -9.28 -5.83 -14.59
CA ILE A 26 -10.24 -6.90 -14.93
C ILE A 26 -9.55 -8.26 -14.92
N LEU A 27 -8.36 -8.38 -15.53
CA LEU A 27 -7.58 -9.62 -15.54
C LEU A 27 -7.18 -10.05 -14.12
N CYS A 28 -6.71 -9.11 -13.29
CA CYS A 28 -6.36 -9.38 -11.90
C CYS A 28 -7.57 -9.88 -11.09
N SER A 29 -8.74 -9.23 -11.24
CA SER A 29 -9.98 -9.71 -10.62
C SER A 29 -10.40 -11.09 -11.07
N GLY A 30 -10.28 -11.40 -12.37
CA GLY A 30 -10.58 -12.72 -12.91
C GLY A 30 -9.68 -13.81 -12.33
N ILE A 31 -8.37 -13.54 -12.23
CA ILE A 31 -7.38 -14.46 -11.64
C ILE A 31 -7.67 -14.65 -10.14
N THR A 32 -7.98 -13.57 -9.41
CA THR A 32 -8.35 -13.64 -7.98
C THR A 32 -9.61 -14.47 -7.77
N LEU A 33 -10.66 -14.25 -8.57
CA LEU A 33 -11.90 -15.02 -8.52
C LEU A 33 -11.66 -16.51 -8.79
N LEU A 34 -10.89 -16.83 -9.84
CA LEU A 34 -10.51 -18.20 -10.16
C LEU A 34 -9.76 -18.86 -8.99
N GLY A 35 -8.75 -18.19 -8.44
CA GLY A 35 -7.99 -18.70 -7.31
C GLY A 35 -8.85 -18.89 -6.05
N ALA A 36 -9.78 -17.98 -5.77
CA ALA A 36 -10.72 -18.09 -4.65
C ALA A 36 -11.67 -19.28 -4.83
N LEU A 37 -12.19 -19.50 -6.04
CA LEU A 37 -13.06 -20.63 -6.36
C LEU A 37 -12.33 -21.97 -6.20
N LEU A 38 -11.10 -22.04 -6.73
CA LEU A 38 -10.23 -23.21 -6.55
C LEU A 38 -9.89 -23.45 -5.08
N SER A 39 -9.71 -22.39 -4.28
CA SER A 39 -9.45 -22.51 -2.84
C SER A 39 -10.67 -23.07 -2.10
N ALA A 40 -11.88 -22.61 -2.41
CA ALA A 40 -13.11 -23.10 -1.79
C ALA A 40 -13.39 -24.58 -2.13
N LEU A 41 -13.03 -25.01 -3.35
CA LEU A 41 -13.23 -26.36 -3.87
C LEU A 41 -12.02 -27.29 -3.67
N ALA A 42 -10.97 -26.85 -2.98
CA ALA A 42 -9.76 -27.64 -2.81
C ALA A 42 -10.05 -28.98 -2.11
N TRP A 43 -9.51 -30.07 -2.66
CA TRP A 43 -9.67 -31.44 -2.13
C TRP A 43 -8.41 -31.98 -1.46
N SER A 44 -7.29 -31.25 -1.54
CA SER A 44 -6.02 -31.62 -0.91
C SER A 44 -5.25 -30.37 -0.52
N GLU A 45 -4.28 -30.52 0.39
CA GLU A 45 -3.37 -29.45 0.77
C GLU A 45 -2.61 -28.89 -0.44
N ASN A 46 -2.06 -29.76 -1.29
CA ASN A 46 -1.34 -29.34 -2.50
C ASN A 46 -2.24 -28.56 -3.47
N ALA A 47 -3.50 -28.99 -3.63
CA ALA A 47 -4.47 -28.25 -4.45
C ALA A 47 -4.76 -26.86 -3.84
N LEU A 48 -4.88 -26.77 -2.51
CA LEU A 48 -5.06 -25.50 -1.82
C LEU A 48 -3.82 -24.60 -1.97
N ILE A 49 -2.60 -25.14 -1.83
CA ILE A 49 -1.36 -24.38 -2.02
C ILE A 49 -1.30 -23.80 -3.43
N ALA A 50 -1.57 -24.61 -4.46
CA ALA A 50 -1.60 -24.17 -5.85
C ALA A 50 -2.67 -23.08 -6.08
N ALA A 51 -3.89 -23.29 -5.58
CA ALA A 51 -4.96 -22.30 -5.66
C ALA A 51 -4.57 -20.98 -5.00
N ARG A 52 -3.90 -21.02 -3.84
CA ARG A 52 -3.44 -19.83 -3.10
C ARG A 52 -2.30 -19.09 -3.80
N ILE A 53 -1.50 -19.77 -4.62
CA ILE A 53 -0.54 -19.12 -5.51
C ILE A 53 -1.29 -18.36 -6.61
N ILE A 54 -2.29 -18.98 -7.23
CA ILE A 54 -3.13 -18.34 -8.27
C ILE A 54 -3.86 -17.12 -7.71
N THR A 55 -4.54 -17.24 -6.57
CA THR A 55 -5.18 -16.07 -5.91
C THR A 55 -4.14 -15.00 -5.63
N GLY A 56 -2.94 -15.41 -5.19
CA GLY A 56 -1.81 -14.52 -4.93
C GLY A 56 -1.45 -13.68 -6.16
N VAL A 57 -1.34 -14.29 -7.35
CA VAL A 57 -1.02 -13.58 -8.60
C VAL A 57 -2.05 -12.50 -8.91
N GLY A 58 -3.34 -12.83 -8.83
CA GLY A 58 -4.42 -11.86 -9.06
C GLY A 58 -4.39 -10.71 -8.07
N MET A 59 -4.34 -11.01 -6.77
CA MET A 59 -4.27 -9.99 -5.72
C MET A 59 -3.01 -9.14 -5.83
N GLY A 60 -1.87 -9.76 -6.16
CA GLY A 60 -0.58 -9.07 -6.30
C GLY A 60 -0.63 -8.00 -7.38
N GLY A 61 -1.13 -8.34 -8.57
CA GLY A 61 -1.24 -7.37 -9.66
C GLY A 61 -2.21 -6.23 -9.36
N GLU A 62 -3.24 -6.49 -8.56
CA GLU A 62 -4.25 -5.51 -8.20
C GLU A 62 -3.70 -4.33 -7.38
N TYR A 63 -2.71 -4.55 -6.51
CA TYR A 63 -2.09 -3.49 -5.68
C TYR A 63 -1.54 -2.33 -6.52
N PRO A 64 -0.53 -2.53 -7.39
CA PRO A 64 0.06 -1.43 -8.17
C PRO A 64 -0.93 -0.85 -9.19
N LEU A 65 -1.82 -1.67 -9.73
CA LEU A 65 -2.85 -1.24 -10.68
C LEU A 65 -3.88 -0.31 -10.04
N ALA A 66 -4.42 -0.69 -8.87
CA ALA A 66 -5.43 0.09 -8.17
C ALA A 66 -4.82 1.38 -7.61
N SER A 67 -3.61 1.33 -7.04
CA SER A 67 -2.94 2.53 -6.53
C SER A 67 -2.62 3.51 -7.65
N ALA A 68 -2.10 3.04 -8.80
CA ALA A 68 -1.85 3.89 -9.96
C ALA A 68 -3.15 4.48 -10.53
N HIS A 69 -4.20 3.66 -10.67
CA HIS A 69 -5.50 4.12 -11.15
C HIS A 69 -6.14 5.16 -10.21
N SER A 70 -6.07 4.95 -8.90
CA SER A 70 -6.61 5.90 -7.91
C SER A 70 -5.85 7.22 -7.86
N ALA A 71 -4.52 7.19 -8.05
CA ALA A 71 -3.70 8.39 -8.16
C ALA A 71 -3.95 9.18 -9.46
N GLU A 72 -4.27 8.47 -10.56
CA GLU A 72 -4.46 9.09 -11.87
C GLU A 72 -5.88 9.62 -12.10
N SER A 73 -6.88 9.00 -11.48
CA SER A 73 -8.30 9.33 -11.69
C SER A 73 -8.80 10.55 -10.89
N SER A 74 -7.93 11.22 -10.12
CA SER A 74 -8.28 12.45 -9.40
C SER A 74 -8.19 13.67 -10.31
N GLU A 75 -9.22 14.54 -10.31
CA GLU A 75 -9.21 15.84 -11.01
C GLU A 75 -8.03 16.72 -10.58
N LYS A 76 -7.70 16.69 -9.28
CA LYS A 76 -6.53 17.36 -8.71
C LYS A 76 -5.53 16.32 -8.24
N THR A 77 -4.30 16.43 -8.68
CA THR A 77 -3.20 15.53 -8.27
C THR A 77 -2.96 15.54 -6.76
N SER A 78 -3.31 16.64 -6.08
CA SER A 78 -3.31 16.72 -4.61
C SER A 78 -4.24 15.73 -3.91
N ASP A 79 -5.23 15.20 -4.62
CA ASP A 79 -6.24 14.29 -4.07
C ASP A 79 -5.87 12.81 -4.29
N GLY A 80 -4.75 12.51 -4.98
CA GLY A 80 -4.28 11.15 -5.25
C GLY A 80 -4.11 10.32 -3.98
N ALA A 81 -3.33 10.82 -3.00
CA ALA A 81 -3.19 10.19 -1.69
C ALA A 81 -4.52 10.00 -0.95
N ARG A 82 -5.48 10.92 -1.09
CA ARG A 82 -6.82 10.78 -0.47
C ARG A 82 -7.56 9.59 -1.06
N ASN A 83 -7.56 9.44 -2.39
CA ASN A 83 -8.24 8.32 -3.05
C ASN A 83 -7.59 6.98 -2.71
N ILE A 84 -6.26 6.94 -2.61
CA ILE A 84 -5.53 5.75 -2.14
C ILE A 84 -5.85 5.45 -0.67
N ALA A 85 -6.00 6.46 0.17
CA ALA A 85 -6.43 6.28 1.56
C ALA A 85 -7.83 5.69 1.66
N LEU A 86 -8.76 6.10 0.79
CA LEU A 86 -10.09 5.50 0.71
C LEU A 86 -10.01 4.03 0.26
N LEU A 87 -9.21 3.73 -0.77
CA LEU A 87 -8.96 2.35 -1.19
C LEU A 87 -8.44 1.49 -0.03
N TYR A 88 -7.48 2.02 0.74
CA TYR A 88 -6.90 1.34 1.88
C TYR A 88 -7.91 1.17 3.03
N LEU A 89 -8.77 2.15 3.29
CA LEU A 89 -9.84 2.06 4.29
C LEU A 89 -10.80 0.90 3.97
N PHE A 90 -11.25 0.77 2.73
CA PHE A 90 -12.16 -0.32 2.34
C PHE A 90 -11.45 -1.68 2.30
N GLY A 91 -10.25 -1.75 1.75
CA GLY A 91 -9.49 -3.00 1.66
C GLY A 91 -8.95 -3.48 3.00
N SER A 92 -8.14 -2.64 3.65
CA SER A 92 -7.44 -3.00 4.90
C SER A 92 -8.24 -2.72 6.17
N GLY A 93 -9.21 -1.81 6.15
CA GLY A 93 -10.12 -1.59 7.29
C GLY A 93 -11.26 -2.59 7.28
N PHE A 94 -12.29 -2.31 6.49
CA PHE A 94 -13.51 -3.14 6.45
C PHE A 94 -13.24 -4.56 5.95
N GLY A 95 -12.42 -4.73 4.91
CA GLY A 95 -12.10 -6.05 4.37
C GLY A 95 -11.43 -6.99 5.38
N GLN A 96 -10.54 -6.47 6.23
CA GLN A 96 -9.88 -7.28 7.27
C GLN A 96 -10.80 -7.61 8.44
N ALA A 97 -11.77 -6.74 8.77
CA ALA A 97 -12.77 -7.02 9.79
C ALA A 97 -13.79 -8.08 9.32
N LEU A 98 -14.01 -8.20 8.01
CA LEU A 98 -14.99 -9.13 7.44
C LEU A 98 -14.63 -10.61 7.68
N CYS A 99 -13.34 -10.97 7.59
CA CYS A 99 -12.90 -12.35 7.79
C CYS A 99 -13.20 -12.89 9.21
N PRO A 100 -12.76 -12.25 10.31
CA PRO A 100 -13.10 -12.70 11.65
C PRO A 100 -14.60 -12.57 11.94
N LEU A 101 -15.31 -11.61 11.34
CA LEU A 101 -16.77 -11.52 11.45
C LEU A 101 -17.47 -12.75 10.87
N VAL A 102 -17.14 -13.14 9.64
CA VAL A 102 -17.69 -14.34 8.99
C VAL A 102 -17.32 -15.58 9.79
N THR A 103 -16.07 -15.69 10.24
CA THR A 103 -15.58 -16.82 11.04
C THR A 103 -16.39 -16.96 12.33
N TYR A 104 -16.59 -15.86 13.07
CA TYR A 104 -17.35 -15.85 14.30
C TYR A 104 -18.83 -16.23 14.09
N ILE A 105 -19.48 -15.69 13.06
CA ILE A 105 -20.88 -16.02 12.73
C ILE A 105 -21.01 -17.52 12.44
N MET A 106 -20.09 -18.11 11.67
CA MET A 106 -20.14 -19.54 11.32
C MET A 106 -19.92 -20.43 12.54
N GLU A 107 -18.96 -20.07 13.41
CA GLU A 107 -18.68 -20.77 14.66
C GLU A 107 -19.90 -20.78 15.59
N VAL A 108 -20.52 -19.61 15.83
CA VAL A 108 -21.70 -19.49 16.71
C VAL A 108 -22.95 -20.13 16.10
N SER A 109 -23.05 -20.21 14.77
CA SER A 109 -24.16 -20.86 14.07
C SER A 109 -24.08 -22.40 14.11
N GLY A 110 -23.02 -22.97 14.70
CA GLY A 110 -22.84 -24.41 14.81
C GLY A 110 -22.44 -25.09 13.50
N VAL A 111 -21.85 -24.34 12.56
CA VAL A 111 -21.27 -24.92 11.35
C VAL A 111 -20.10 -25.83 11.77
N PRO A 112 -20.00 -27.07 11.25
CA PRO A 112 -18.87 -27.95 11.57
C PRO A 112 -17.54 -27.25 11.30
N HIS A 113 -16.61 -27.32 12.26
CA HIS A 113 -15.32 -26.61 12.20
C HIS A 113 -14.54 -26.91 10.90
N GLU A 114 -14.61 -28.14 10.41
CA GLU A 114 -13.98 -28.59 9.17
C GLU A 114 -14.51 -27.91 7.90
N LEU A 115 -15.70 -27.28 7.96
CA LEU A 115 -16.33 -26.59 6.83
C LEU A 115 -16.16 -25.07 6.89
N ILE A 116 -15.82 -24.51 8.05
CA ILE A 116 -15.74 -23.05 8.25
C ILE A 116 -14.75 -22.42 7.26
N TRP A 117 -13.57 -23.01 7.08
CA TRP A 117 -12.56 -22.49 6.15
C TRP A 117 -13.05 -22.48 4.69
N ARG A 118 -13.87 -23.46 4.27
CA ARG A 118 -14.47 -23.49 2.93
C ARG A 118 -15.49 -22.36 2.76
N TRP A 119 -16.30 -22.11 3.79
CA TRP A 119 -17.27 -21.00 3.79
C TRP A 119 -16.60 -19.63 3.74
N ILE A 120 -15.48 -19.45 4.44
CA ILE A 120 -14.68 -18.22 4.38
C ILE A 120 -14.21 -17.96 2.94
N PHE A 121 -13.68 -18.97 2.24
CA PHE A 121 -13.33 -18.83 0.83
C PHE A 121 -14.56 -18.63 -0.07
N GLY A 122 -15.67 -19.30 0.21
CA GLY A 122 -16.94 -19.14 -0.52
C GLY A 122 -17.48 -17.72 -0.48
N VAL A 123 -17.45 -17.06 0.69
CA VAL A 123 -17.78 -15.63 0.80
C VAL A 123 -16.79 -14.80 -0.02
N GLY A 124 -15.50 -15.14 -0.01
CA GLY A 124 -14.48 -14.50 -0.85
C GLY A 124 -14.76 -14.62 -2.36
N VAL A 125 -15.31 -15.75 -2.82
CA VAL A 125 -15.76 -15.94 -4.22
C VAL A 125 -16.87 -14.96 -4.56
N ILE A 126 -17.89 -14.83 -3.70
CA ILE A 126 -19.01 -13.92 -3.90
C ILE A 126 -18.52 -12.48 -4.02
N LEU A 127 -17.67 -12.03 -3.08
CA LEU A 127 -17.11 -10.67 -3.11
C LEU A 127 -16.24 -10.43 -4.33
N SER A 128 -15.41 -11.41 -4.72
CA SER A 128 -14.55 -11.30 -5.91
C SER A 128 -15.37 -11.24 -7.20
N ALA A 129 -16.47 -12.00 -7.29
CA ALA A 129 -17.38 -11.98 -8.43
C ALA A 129 -18.11 -10.63 -8.53
N CYS A 130 -18.65 -10.13 -7.41
CA CYS A 130 -19.24 -8.79 -7.35
C CYS A 130 -18.24 -7.71 -7.75
N GLY A 131 -17.01 -7.78 -7.23
CA GLY A 131 -15.93 -6.85 -7.57
C GLY A 131 -15.57 -6.88 -9.05
N LEU A 132 -15.48 -8.08 -9.66
CA LEU A 132 -15.22 -8.24 -11.09
C LEU A 132 -16.33 -7.62 -11.95
N VAL A 133 -17.61 -7.89 -11.62
CA VAL A 133 -18.76 -7.32 -12.33
C VAL A 133 -18.75 -5.80 -12.23
N LEU A 134 -18.60 -5.26 -11.02
CA LEU A 134 -18.53 -3.81 -10.82
C LEU A 134 -17.38 -3.18 -11.61
N ARG A 135 -16.19 -3.80 -11.62
CA ARG A 135 -15.05 -3.31 -12.40
C ARG A 135 -15.32 -3.31 -13.90
N TYR A 136 -15.89 -4.39 -14.41
CA TYR A 136 -16.22 -4.50 -15.82
C TYR A 136 -17.15 -3.35 -16.27
N LEU A 137 -18.13 -2.99 -15.42
CA LEU A 137 -19.12 -1.95 -15.68
C LEU A 137 -18.61 -0.52 -15.46
N THR A 138 -17.75 -0.28 -14.46
CA THR A 138 -17.41 1.07 -14.00
C THR A 138 -15.99 1.54 -14.38
N THR A 139 -15.04 0.62 -14.57
CA THR A 139 -13.62 0.99 -14.73
C THR A 139 -13.35 1.48 -16.15
N GLN A 140 -12.73 2.66 -16.26
CA GLN A 140 -12.26 3.25 -17.51
C GLN A 140 -10.77 3.59 -17.39
N ASN A 141 -10.08 3.76 -18.52
CA ASN A 141 -8.68 4.22 -18.49
C ASN A 141 -8.64 5.70 -18.13
N SER A 142 -7.67 6.10 -17.30
CA SER A 142 -7.47 7.51 -16.91
C SER A 142 -6.96 8.32 -18.12
N GLN A 143 -7.29 9.62 -18.16
CA GLN A 143 -6.77 10.52 -19.21
C GLN A 143 -5.23 10.61 -19.14
N LYS A 144 -4.66 10.69 -17.92
CA LYS A 144 -3.21 10.71 -17.70
C LYS A 144 -2.50 9.50 -18.31
N PHE A 145 -3.09 8.29 -18.23
CA PHE A 145 -2.55 7.10 -18.89
C PHE A 145 -2.59 7.20 -20.42
N VAL A 146 -3.66 7.74 -20.99
CA VAL A 146 -3.79 7.90 -22.44
C VAL A 146 -2.75 8.89 -22.98
N GLU A 147 -2.51 9.98 -22.26
CA GLU A 147 -1.49 10.97 -22.60
C GLU A 147 -0.07 10.41 -22.48
N SER A 148 0.23 9.69 -21.39
CA SER A 148 1.55 9.09 -21.18
C SER A 148 1.90 8.10 -22.30
N LYS A 149 0.91 7.34 -22.78
CA LYS A 149 1.10 6.39 -23.88
C LYS A 149 1.42 7.08 -25.22
N LYS A 150 0.90 8.29 -25.46
CA LYS A 150 1.28 9.08 -26.64
C LYS A 150 2.73 9.57 -26.53
N ALA A 151 3.13 10.08 -25.38
CA ALA A 151 4.50 10.54 -25.15
C ALA A 151 5.53 9.40 -25.25
N GLU A 152 5.19 8.20 -24.77
CA GLU A 152 6.06 7.01 -24.90
C GLU A 152 6.28 6.61 -26.37
N GLN A 153 5.25 6.77 -27.23
CA GLN A 153 5.36 6.53 -28.67
C GLN A 153 6.26 7.55 -29.38
N GLU A 154 6.39 8.76 -28.84
CA GLU A 154 7.22 9.83 -29.42
C GLU A 154 8.69 9.68 -29.03
N HIS A 155 8.98 9.28 -27.78
CA HIS A 155 10.34 9.26 -27.25
C HIS A 155 11.01 7.88 -27.24
N HIS A 156 10.28 6.77 -27.44
CA HIS A 156 10.82 5.39 -27.51
C HIS A 156 11.80 5.00 -26.38
N ASP A 157 11.72 5.66 -25.23
CA ASP A 157 12.62 5.44 -24.11
C ASP A 157 12.27 4.12 -23.39
N SER A 158 13.30 3.35 -23.04
CA SER A 158 13.12 2.14 -22.22
C SER A 158 12.65 2.51 -20.80
N THR A 159 11.74 1.71 -20.24
CA THR A 159 11.27 1.82 -18.84
C THR A 159 12.43 1.99 -17.84
N TRP A 160 13.54 1.28 -18.06
CA TRP A 160 14.71 1.35 -17.19
C TRP A 160 15.44 2.71 -17.28
N THR A 161 15.50 3.31 -18.47
CA THR A 161 16.11 4.64 -18.66
C THR A 161 15.35 5.69 -17.86
N ILE A 162 14.02 5.64 -17.88
CA ILE A 162 13.15 6.55 -17.13
C ILE A 162 13.24 6.29 -15.63
N LEU A 163 13.33 5.03 -15.20
CA LEU A 163 13.33 4.67 -13.77
C LEU A 163 14.69 4.83 -13.10
N SER A 164 15.81 4.66 -13.81
CA SER A 164 17.16 4.68 -13.24
C SER A 164 17.51 5.95 -12.41
N PRO A 165 17.07 7.17 -12.77
CA PRO A 165 17.30 8.35 -11.93
C PRO A 165 16.54 8.32 -10.60
N TYR A 166 15.46 7.54 -10.51
CA TYR A 166 14.60 7.42 -9.33
C TYR A 166 15.08 6.38 -8.31
N TRP A 167 16.34 5.92 -8.39
CA TRP A 167 16.86 4.88 -7.49
C TRP A 167 16.72 5.23 -5.99
N ARG A 168 16.86 6.51 -5.61
CA ARG A 168 16.67 6.98 -4.22
C ARG A 168 15.21 6.86 -3.79
N ALA A 169 14.29 7.25 -4.68
CA ALA A 169 12.86 7.12 -4.42
C ALA A 169 12.49 5.64 -4.30
N LEU A 170 13.03 4.79 -5.16
CA LEU A 170 12.82 3.33 -5.12
C LEU A 170 13.36 2.69 -3.85
N LEU A 171 14.53 3.10 -3.38
CA LEU A 171 15.06 2.65 -2.09
C LEU A 171 14.12 3.05 -0.93
N GLY A 172 13.58 4.27 -0.98
CA GLY A 172 12.62 4.77 0.00
C GLY A 172 11.28 4.01 -0.03
N THR A 173 10.66 3.88 -1.19
CA THR A 173 9.35 3.22 -1.32
C THR A 173 9.46 1.72 -1.07
N ALA A 174 10.39 1.03 -1.72
CA ALA A 174 10.54 -0.43 -1.60
C ALA A 174 11.07 -0.83 -0.22
N GLY A 175 12.06 -0.11 0.32
CA GLY A 175 12.63 -0.41 1.62
C GLY A 175 11.66 -0.09 2.78
N CYS A 176 10.94 1.03 2.73
CA CYS A 176 9.94 1.32 3.76
C CYS A 176 8.76 0.36 3.69
N TRP A 177 8.32 -0.03 2.49
CA TRP A 177 7.24 -1.01 2.36
C TRP A 177 7.67 -2.41 2.83
N PHE A 178 8.90 -2.83 2.54
CA PHE A 178 9.49 -4.05 3.08
C PHE A 178 9.47 -4.06 4.63
N LEU A 179 9.98 -3.00 5.26
CA LEU A 179 10.03 -2.90 6.72
C LEU A 179 8.62 -2.83 7.34
N PHE A 180 7.70 -2.12 6.69
CA PHE A 180 6.31 -2.04 7.12
C PHE A 180 5.61 -3.41 7.05
N ASP A 181 5.76 -4.15 5.95
CA ASP A 181 5.08 -5.44 5.76
C ASP A 181 5.67 -6.53 6.70
N ILE A 182 6.94 -6.43 7.13
CA ILE A 182 7.48 -7.29 8.22
C ILE A 182 6.58 -7.20 9.46
N VAL A 183 6.29 -5.98 9.89
CA VAL A 183 5.47 -5.72 11.08
C VAL A 183 4.01 -6.07 10.80
N GLU A 184 3.47 -5.56 9.69
CA GLU A 184 2.04 -5.69 9.39
C GLU A 184 1.59 -7.14 9.29
N TYR A 185 2.30 -7.96 8.50
CA TYR A 185 1.90 -9.35 8.33
C TYR A 185 2.45 -10.25 9.45
N GLY A 186 3.54 -9.87 10.11
CA GLY A 186 4.04 -10.54 11.31
C GLY A 186 3.04 -10.49 12.46
N LEU A 187 2.53 -9.30 12.79
CA LEU A 187 1.51 -9.09 13.82
C LEU A 187 0.19 -9.77 13.43
N LYS A 188 -0.35 -9.50 12.23
CA LYS A 188 -1.64 -10.06 11.80
C LYS A 188 -1.71 -11.57 11.86
N GLN A 189 -0.62 -12.25 11.50
CA GLN A 189 -0.53 -13.72 11.54
C GLN A 189 -0.55 -14.26 12.98
N ASN A 190 -0.12 -13.47 13.96
CA ASN A 190 0.08 -13.87 15.34
C ASN A 190 -0.88 -13.18 16.34
N ASP A 191 -1.73 -12.25 15.90
CA ASP A 191 -2.66 -11.48 16.75
C ASP A 191 -3.51 -12.38 17.65
N ALA A 192 -4.11 -13.43 17.09
CA ALA A 192 -4.94 -14.35 17.86
C ALA A 192 -4.14 -15.04 18.99
N ALA A 193 -2.87 -15.36 18.74
CA ALA A 193 -2.00 -15.96 19.73
C ALA A 193 -1.58 -14.95 20.81
N ILE A 194 -1.20 -13.73 20.40
CA ILE A 194 -0.84 -12.62 21.29
C ILE A 194 -2.02 -12.30 22.22
N PHE A 195 -3.25 -12.33 21.71
CA PHE A 195 -4.44 -12.13 22.52
C PHE A 195 -4.78 -13.34 23.39
N SER A 196 -4.63 -14.58 22.89
CA SER A 196 -4.92 -15.78 23.70
C SER A 196 -4.02 -15.90 24.92
N GLU A 197 -2.75 -15.51 24.82
CA GLU A 197 -1.81 -15.60 25.94
C GLU A 197 -2.07 -14.55 27.04
N ASN A 198 -2.77 -13.45 26.69
CA ASN A 198 -2.92 -12.29 27.56
C ASN A 198 -4.39 -11.92 27.88
N VAL A 199 -5.38 -12.52 27.20
CA VAL A 199 -6.77 -12.03 27.19
C VAL A 199 -7.88 -13.09 26.99
N SER A 200 -7.68 -14.30 26.43
CA SER A 200 -8.82 -15.23 26.16
C SER A 200 -8.58 -16.70 26.50
N GLU A 201 -9.57 -17.33 27.15
CA GLU A 201 -9.58 -18.77 27.50
C GLU A 201 -10.29 -19.65 26.44
N SER A 202 -11.04 -19.05 25.49
CA SER A 202 -11.80 -19.75 24.44
C SER A 202 -11.49 -19.28 23.01
N TYR A 203 -11.51 -20.20 22.05
CA TYR A 203 -11.27 -19.94 20.61
C TYR A 203 -12.21 -18.89 20.03
N ALA A 204 -13.50 -18.94 20.38
CA ALA A 204 -14.50 -17.98 19.90
C ALA A 204 -14.24 -16.56 20.42
N GLU A 205 -13.75 -16.44 21.66
CA GLU A 205 -13.35 -15.15 22.24
C GLU A 205 -12.11 -14.58 21.55
N SER A 206 -11.15 -15.42 21.18
CA SER A 206 -9.98 -14.97 20.42
C SER A 206 -10.38 -14.43 19.04
N ILE A 207 -11.33 -15.06 18.34
CA ILE A 207 -11.85 -14.54 17.05
C ILE A 207 -12.54 -13.18 17.26
N LEU A 208 -13.35 -13.03 18.31
CA LEU A 208 -13.98 -11.77 18.66
C LEU A 208 -12.98 -10.67 18.97
N GLN A 209 -11.89 -10.99 19.69
CA GLN A 209 -10.83 -10.03 20.00
C GLN A 209 -10.12 -9.56 18.73
N VAL A 210 -9.89 -10.45 17.77
CA VAL A 210 -9.37 -10.07 16.45
C VAL A 210 -10.36 -9.17 15.70
N LEU A 211 -11.66 -9.47 15.71
CA LEU A 211 -12.67 -8.60 15.10
C LEU A 211 -12.66 -7.21 15.73
N TRP A 212 -12.67 -7.13 17.07
CA TRP A 212 -12.63 -5.86 17.79
C TRP A 212 -11.37 -5.06 17.47
N SER A 213 -10.19 -5.71 17.41
CA SER A 213 -8.95 -5.01 17.08
C SER A 213 -8.99 -4.41 15.67
N ARG A 214 -9.63 -5.05 14.69
CA ARG A 214 -9.80 -4.48 13.34
C ARG A 214 -10.79 -3.32 13.33
N LEU A 215 -11.92 -3.46 14.03
CA LEU A 215 -12.95 -2.41 14.08
C LEU A 215 -12.43 -1.15 14.79
N LEU A 216 -11.65 -1.30 15.85
CA LEU A 216 -11.12 -0.18 16.64
C LEU A 216 -10.02 0.60 15.91
N VAL A 217 -9.44 0.05 14.85
CA VAL A 217 -8.47 0.74 13.98
C VAL A 217 -9.16 1.55 12.86
N ILE A 218 -10.42 1.25 12.52
CA ILE A 218 -11.16 1.96 11.45
C ILE A 218 -11.20 3.48 11.66
N PRO A 219 -11.39 4.03 12.87
CA PRO A 219 -11.33 5.47 13.09
C PRO A 219 -10.04 6.12 12.57
N SER A 220 -8.86 5.53 12.82
CA SER A 220 -7.59 6.09 12.32
C SER A 220 -7.52 6.05 10.79
N LEU A 221 -8.09 5.02 10.17
CA LEU A 221 -8.21 4.91 8.71
C LEU A 221 -9.18 5.91 8.09
N ILE A 222 -10.25 6.29 8.80
CA ILE A 222 -11.19 7.35 8.36
C ILE A 222 -10.51 8.73 8.41
N PHE A 223 -9.66 8.98 9.40
CA PHE A 223 -8.92 10.25 9.51
C PHE A 223 -7.73 10.34 8.54
N ALA A 224 -7.17 9.23 8.07
CA ALA A 224 -6.02 9.23 7.16
C ALA A 224 -6.26 10.02 5.85
N PRO A 225 -7.38 9.85 5.10
CA PRO A 225 -7.69 10.68 3.94
C PRO A 225 -7.71 12.19 4.25
N TRP A 226 -8.21 12.57 5.42
CA TRP A 226 -8.24 13.98 5.84
C TRP A 226 -6.84 14.53 6.12
N PHE A 227 -5.98 13.76 6.79
CA PHE A 227 -4.58 14.16 6.99
C PHE A 227 -3.85 14.34 5.66
N LEU A 228 -4.06 13.45 4.70
CA LEU A 228 -3.35 13.46 3.43
C LEU A 228 -3.76 14.60 2.49
N THR A 229 -4.91 15.24 2.72
CA THR A 229 -5.26 16.48 1.98
C THR A 229 -4.60 17.73 2.56
N LYS A 230 -4.14 17.68 3.82
CA LYS A 230 -3.59 18.84 4.55
C LYS A 230 -2.08 18.76 4.79
N VAL A 231 -1.56 17.55 4.89
CA VAL A 231 -0.19 17.24 5.30
C VAL A 231 0.42 16.34 4.23
N SER A 232 1.66 16.61 3.84
CA SER A 232 2.34 15.80 2.82
C SER A 232 2.46 14.33 3.23
N SER A 233 2.37 13.42 2.26
CA SER A 233 2.45 11.97 2.47
C SER A 233 3.69 11.56 3.28
N LYS A 234 4.84 12.21 3.03
CA LYS A 234 6.08 12.01 3.80
C LYS A 234 5.91 12.29 5.29
N ARG A 235 5.28 13.40 5.67
CA ARG A 235 5.08 13.78 7.07
C ARG A 235 4.12 12.82 7.77
N VAL A 236 3.04 12.43 7.09
CA VAL A 236 2.08 11.45 7.62
C VAL A 236 2.76 10.10 7.87
N GLN A 237 3.63 9.64 6.96
CA GLN A 237 4.41 8.41 7.13
C GLN A 237 5.35 8.49 8.34
N LEU A 238 6.08 9.60 8.51
CA LEU A 238 6.98 9.81 9.64
C LEU A 238 6.24 9.82 10.99
N ILE A 239 5.09 10.51 11.08
CA ILE A 239 4.26 10.54 12.29
C ILE A 239 3.78 9.13 12.64
N GLY A 240 3.34 8.38 11.65
CA GLY A 240 2.86 7.02 11.87
C GLY A 240 3.95 6.05 12.33
N PHE A 241 5.15 6.07 11.72
CA PHE A 241 6.25 5.26 12.21
C PHE A 241 6.74 5.69 13.59
N MET A 242 6.77 6.99 13.88
CA MET A 242 7.13 7.49 15.21
C MET A 242 6.14 7.02 16.28
N GLY A 243 4.84 7.21 16.05
CA GLY A 243 3.80 6.79 17.00
C GLY A 243 3.77 5.27 17.19
N CYS A 244 3.90 4.50 16.10
CA CYS A 244 4.00 3.05 16.15
C CYS A 244 5.24 2.61 16.96
N GLY A 245 6.40 3.23 16.70
CA GLY A 245 7.64 2.95 17.43
C GLY A 245 7.52 3.26 18.92
N VAL A 246 7.02 4.44 19.29
CA VAL A 246 6.87 4.83 20.71
C VAL A 246 5.89 3.90 21.45
N ALA A 247 4.75 3.57 20.85
CA ALA A 247 3.79 2.66 21.48
C ALA A 247 4.36 1.24 21.66
N ASN A 248 5.12 0.74 20.67
CA ASN A 248 5.79 -0.56 20.78
C ASN A 248 6.99 -0.54 21.75
N LEU A 249 7.68 0.58 21.91
CA LEU A 249 8.71 0.73 22.94
C LEU A 249 8.10 0.60 24.33
N ILE A 250 6.94 1.21 24.56
CA ILE A 250 6.20 1.08 25.83
C ILE A 250 5.78 -0.37 26.05
N LEU A 251 5.18 -1.01 25.04
CA LEU A 251 4.79 -2.43 25.09
C LEU A 251 5.99 -3.35 25.36
N ALA A 252 7.16 -3.05 24.80
CA ALA A 252 8.36 -3.87 24.96
C ALA A 252 9.04 -3.69 26.33
N VAL A 253 9.08 -2.46 26.85
CA VAL A 253 9.73 -2.16 28.12
C VAL A 253 8.87 -2.59 29.29
N ALA A 254 7.56 -2.26 29.27
CA ALA A 254 6.62 -2.55 30.34
C ALA A 254 5.81 -3.84 30.11
N TYR A 255 6.36 -4.80 29.35
CA TYR A 255 5.61 -5.99 28.92
C TYR A 255 5.08 -6.81 30.10
N GLU A 256 5.94 -7.05 31.11
CA GLU A 256 5.60 -7.88 32.27
C GLU A 256 4.49 -7.24 33.10
N GLU A 257 4.58 -5.93 33.34
CA GLU A 257 3.56 -5.18 34.08
C GLU A 257 2.26 -5.09 33.27
N LEU A 258 2.35 -4.85 31.96
CA LEU A 258 1.16 -4.74 31.09
C LEU A 258 0.43 -6.08 30.92
N ARG A 259 1.13 -7.21 31.02
CA ARG A 259 0.52 -8.54 30.98
C ARG A 259 -0.44 -8.77 32.16
N GLU A 260 -0.14 -8.20 33.34
CA GLU A 260 -1.03 -8.26 34.51
C GLU A 260 -2.26 -7.34 34.35
N PHE A 261 -2.19 -6.32 33.49
CA PHE A 261 -3.26 -5.35 33.22
C PHE A 261 -3.75 -5.43 31.76
N SER A 262 -4.51 -6.48 31.42
CA SER A 262 -4.98 -6.77 30.04
C SER A 262 -5.63 -5.58 29.33
N THR A 263 -6.40 -4.73 30.03
CA THR A 263 -7.02 -3.54 29.43
C THR A 263 -5.98 -2.52 28.96
N LEU A 264 -4.94 -2.26 29.76
CA LEU A 264 -3.92 -1.28 29.43
C LEU A 264 -3.04 -1.79 28.27
N PHE A 265 -2.72 -3.08 28.27
CA PHE A 265 -2.07 -3.74 27.15
C PHE A 265 -2.85 -3.54 25.85
N LEU A 266 -4.17 -3.82 25.86
CA LEU A 266 -5.03 -3.66 24.69
C LEU A 266 -5.07 -2.21 24.19
N VAL A 267 -5.10 -1.22 25.09
CA VAL A 267 -5.07 0.20 24.70
C VAL A 267 -3.79 0.54 23.93
N PHE A 268 -2.61 0.14 24.43
CA PHE A 268 -1.36 0.38 23.73
C PHE A 268 -1.24 -0.44 22.44
N TYR A 269 -1.79 -1.66 22.41
CA TYR A 269 -1.82 -2.49 21.22
C TYR A 269 -2.68 -1.89 20.10
N ILE A 270 -3.86 -1.36 20.45
CA ILE A 270 -4.74 -0.68 19.48
C ILE A 270 -4.13 0.66 19.05
N LEU A 271 -3.49 1.38 19.99
CA LEU A 271 -2.80 2.63 19.68
C LEU A 271 -1.69 2.41 18.65
N GLN A 272 -0.88 1.35 18.82
CA GLN A 272 0.18 1.06 17.87
C GLN A 272 -0.37 0.66 16.49
N LEU A 273 -1.43 -0.17 16.43
CA LEU A 273 -2.12 -0.47 15.16
C LEU A 273 -2.71 0.78 14.50
N SER A 274 -3.24 1.72 15.29
CA SER A 274 -3.81 2.98 14.81
C SER A 274 -2.74 3.88 14.17
N PHE A 275 -1.56 3.97 14.77
CA PHE A 275 -0.43 4.69 14.16
C PHE A 275 0.13 3.96 12.95
N GLN A 276 0.16 2.63 12.98
CA GLN A 276 0.59 1.78 11.87
C GLN A 276 -0.32 1.91 10.63
N SER A 277 -1.59 2.29 10.80
CA SER A 277 -2.49 2.49 9.66
C SER A 277 -2.04 3.63 8.74
N LEU A 278 -1.30 4.63 9.27
CA LEU A 278 -0.76 5.76 8.51
C LEU A 278 0.36 5.36 7.52
N PRO A 279 1.44 4.67 7.92
CA PRO A 279 2.43 4.12 7.00
C PRO A 279 1.81 3.09 6.06
N GLY A 280 0.77 2.36 6.47
CA GLY A 280 0.03 1.47 5.58
C GLY A 280 -0.58 2.18 4.37
N VAL A 281 -1.20 3.34 4.59
CA VAL A 281 -1.72 4.18 3.48
C VAL A 281 -0.58 4.84 2.69
N THR A 282 0.38 5.43 3.39
CA THR A 282 1.40 6.29 2.75
C THR A 282 2.44 5.50 1.97
N THR A 283 2.81 4.29 2.37
CA THR A 283 3.69 3.42 1.57
C THR A 283 3.10 3.15 0.19
N MET A 284 1.79 2.86 0.13
CA MET A 284 1.06 2.74 -1.13
C MET A 284 0.97 4.08 -1.87
N ALA A 285 0.56 5.16 -1.19
CA ALA A 285 0.35 6.45 -1.82
C ALA A 285 1.63 7.03 -2.44
N ILE A 286 2.72 7.05 -1.68
CA ILE A 286 4.02 7.60 -2.10
C ILE A 286 4.57 6.82 -3.31
N SER A 287 4.40 5.50 -3.31
CA SER A 287 4.81 4.65 -4.44
C SER A 287 3.97 4.87 -5.71
N ALA A 288 2.76 5.41 -5.59
CA ALA A 288 1.91 5.73 -6.73
C ALA A 288 2.06 7.20 -7.18
N GLU A 289 2.52 8.09 -6.31
CA GLU A 289 2.60 9.53 -6.60
C GLU A 289 3.94 9.95 -7.21
N ILE A 290 5.07 9.51 -6.66
CA ILE A 290 6.40 10.05 -6.99
C ILE A 290 6.83 9.71 -8.42
N TYR A 291 6.42 8.55 -8.92
CA TYR A 291 6.87 8.07 -10.22
C TYR A 291 6.05 8.67 -11.36
N PRO A 292 6.71 8.94 -12.50
CA PRO A 292 6.01 9.42 -13.66
C PRO A 292 5.07 8.36 -14.20
N SER A 293 3.94 8.82 -14.74
CA SER A 293 2.81 8.02 -15.23
C SER A 293 3.23 6.88 -16.17
N MET A 294 4.27 7.09 -16.99
CA MET A 294 4.82 6.11 -17.93
C MET A 294 5.39 4.84 -17.27
N VAL A 295 5.98 4.95 -16.08
CA VAL A 295 6.63 3.79 -15.39
C VAL A 295 6.09 3.59 -13.97
N ARG A 296 5.00 4.28 -13.63
CA ARG A 296 4.37 4.24 -12.31
C ARG A 296 3.92 2.84 -11.93
N GLY A 297 3.33 2.10 -12.86
CA GLY A 297 2.90 0.72 -12.63
C GLY A 297 4.07 -0.19 -12.30
N ALA A 298 5.15 -0.12 -13.09
CA ALA A 298 6.38 -0.86 -12.84
C ALA A 298 7.02 -0.53 -11.48
N ALA A 299 7.19 0.76 -11.17
CA ALA A 299 7.86 1.20 -9.93
C ALA A 299 7.04 0.88 -8.66
N ALA A 300 5.72 1.09 -8.70
CA ALA A 300 4.81 0.67 -7.65
C ALA A 300 4.80 -0.86 -7.50
N GLY A 301 4.86 -1.61 -8.61
CA GLY A 301 4.95 -3.07 -8.62
C GLY A 301 6.22 -3.59 -7.94
N ILE A 302 7.39 -3.03 -8.24
CA ILE A 302 8.66 -3.37 -7.57
C ILE A 302 8.57 -3.07 -6.07
N SER A 303 8.06 -1.88 -5.72
CA SER A 303 7.94 -1.46 -4.31
C SER A 303 7.00 -2.39 -3.53
N ALA A 304 5.85 -2.75 -4.11
CA ALA A 304 4.89 -3.66 -3.50
C ALA A 304 5.44 -5.09 -3.38
N ALA A 305 6.20 -5.56 -4.37
CA ALA A 305 6.83 -6.88 -4.33
C ALA A 305 7.86 -6.97 -3.18
N CYS A 306 8.64 -5.90 -2.96
CA CYS A 306 9.50 -5.79 -1.78
C CYS A 306 8.68 -5.79 -0.48
N GLY A 307 7.54 -5.13 -0.43
CA GLY A 307 6.57 -5.29 0.67
C GLY A 307 6.24 -6.77 0.93
N LYS A 308 5.86 -7.54 -0.09
CA LYS A 308 5.53 -8.97 0.08
C LYS A 308 6.70 -9.87 0.42
N LEU A 309 7.93 -9.50 0.06
CA LEU A 309 9.13 -10.13 0.64
C LEU A 309 9.19 -9.87 2.14
N GLY A 310 8.97 -8.61 2.57
CA GLY A 310 8.88 -8.24 3.99
C GLY A 310 7.80 -9.03 4.74
N ALA A 311 6.61 -9.16 4.15
CA ALA A 311 5.52 -9.96 4.71
C ALA A 311 5.93 -11.42 4.93
N THR A 312 6.65 -12.00 3.97
CA THR A 312 7.15 -13.38 4.07
C THR A 312 8.13 -13.53 5.22
N VAL A 313 9.07 -12.59 5.35
CA VAL A 313 10.06 -12.57 6.44
C VAL A 313 9.37 -12.37 7.79
N GLY A 314 8.46 -11.40 7.89
CA GLY A 314 7.75 -11.06 9.12
C GLY A 314 6.85 -12.18 9.62
N SER A 315 6.04 -12.78 8.73
CA SER A 315 5.17 -13.90 9.11
C SER A 315 5.95 -15.10 9.63
N TYR A 316 7.13 -15.40 9.07
CA TYR A 316 8.00 -16.46 9.59
C TYR A 316 8.65 -16.06 10.92
N PHE A 317 9.33 -14.91 10.95
CA PHE A 317 10.11 -14.46 12.11
C PHE A 317 9.27 -14.25 13.37
N PHE A 318 8.09 -13.63 13.26
CA PHE A 318 7.21 -13.39 14.41
C PHE A 318 6.62 -14.71 14.93
N SER A 319 6.32 -15.65 14.04
CA SER A 319 5.84 -16.98 14.43
C SER A 319 6.92 -17.76 15.18
N GLU A 320 8.19 -17.61 14.78
CA GLU A 320 9.33 -18.23 15.47
C GLU A 320 9.53 -17.63 16.87
N LEU A 321 9.54 -16.29 16.99
CA LEU A 321 9.61 -15.61 18.29
C LEU A 321 8.50 -16.07 19.23
N LYS A 322 7.27 -16.19 18.70
CA LYS A 322 6.13 -16.74 19.44
C LYS A 322 6.40 -18.17 19.89
N ASN A 323 6.88 -19.06 19.02
CA ASN A 323 7.14 -20.46 19.37
C ASN A 323 8.21 -20.63 20.44
N LEU A 324 9.15 -19.67 20.53
CA LEU A 324 10.17 -19.60 21.58
C LEU A 324 9.64 -18.98 22.89
N GLY A 325 8.38 -18.51 22.93
CA GLY A 325 7.80 -17.79 24.08
C GLY A 325 8.27 -16.33 24.20
N GLU A 326 8.95 -15.80 23.19
CA GLU A 326 9.52 -14.45 23.20
C GLU A 326 8.54 -13.40 22.66
N ILE A 327 7.32 -13.32 23.20
CA ILE A 327 6.34 -12.29 22.79
C ILE A 327 6.90 -10.88 22.98
N ARG A 328 7.68 -10.65 24.04
CA ARG A 328 8.37 -9.37 24.23
C ARG A 328 9.29 -9.00 23.06
N GLY A 329 9.92 -10.00 22.42
CA GLY A 329 10.78 -9.81 21.26
C GLY A 329 10.03 -9.28 20.03
N ILE A 330 8.73 -9.57 19.92
CA ILE A 330 7.86 -9.02 18.87
C ILE A 330 7.84 -7.48 18.97
N PHE A 331 7.56 -6.94 20.15
CA PHE A 331 7.45 -5.48 20.34
C PHE A 331 8.80 -4.77 20.12
N TRP A 332 9.91 -5.37 20.55
CA TRP A 332 11.25 -4.86 20.23
C TRP A 332 11.52 -4.83 18.72
N THR A 333 11.09 -5.87 18.02
CA THR A 333 11.22 -5.96 16.56
C THR A 333 10.40 -4.86 15.87
N VAL A 334 9.16 -4.62 16.32
CA VAL A 334 8.32 -3.55 15.77
C VAL A 334 8.93 -2.16 16.02
N PHE A 335 9.47 -1.93 17.22
CA PHE A 335 10.18 -0.68 17.52
C PHE A 335 11.39 -0.47 16.59
N ALA A 336 12.27 -1.47 16.48
CA ALA A 336 13.49 -1.38 15.67
C ALA A 336 13.19 -1.16 14.18
N THR A 337 12.25 -1.92 13.63
CA THR A 337 11.82 -1.80 12.22
C THR A 337 11.14 -0.46 11.95
N SER A 338 10.30 0.05 12.87
CA SER A 338 9.67 1.36 12.75
C SER A 338 10.69 2.50 12.81
N ALA A 339 11.69 2.42 13.69
CA ALA A 339 12.77 3.41 13.78
C ALA A 339 13.61 3.44 12.49
N LEU A 340 13.95 2.25 11.95
CA LEU A 340 14.68 2.14 10.69
C LEU A 340 13.85 2.67 9.50
N ALA A 341 12.56 2.33 9.44
CA ALA A 341 11.67 2.81 8.37
C ALA A 341 11.46 4.33 8.44
N MET A 342 11.40 4.91 9.65
CA MET A 342 11.37 6.35 9.85
C MET A 342 12.63 7.03 9.32
N LEU A 343 13.82 6.49 9.65
CA LEU A 343 15.09 7.00 9.14
C LEU A 343 15.15 6.91 7.61
N LEU A 344 14.77 5.77 7.05
CA LEU A 344 14.76 5.54 5.61
C LEU A 344 13.82 6.51 4.89
N THR A 345 12.62 6.74 5.44
CA THR A 345 11.65 7.72 4.93
C THR A 345 12.22 9.13 4.97
N ALA A 346 12.89 9.51 6.07
CA ALA A 346 13.48 10.83 6.21
C ALA A 346 14.53 11.13 5.14
N LEU A 347 15.40 10.15 4.85
CA LEU A 347 16.55 10.28 3.94
C LEU A 347 16.20 10.09 2.45
N SER A 348 15.24 9.21 2.16
CA SER A 348 15.00 8.73 0.79
C SER A 348 13.77 9.35 0.14
N THR A 349 12.72 9.66 0.91
CA THR A 349 11.47 10.18 0.36
C THR A 349 11.54 11.71 0.16
N PRO A 350 11.24 12.24 -1.04
CA PRO A 350 11.18 13.69 -1.29
C PRO A 350 9.98 14.35 -0.58
N TYR A 351 10.01 15.68 -0.47
CA TYR A 351 8.87 16.47 0.00
C TYR A 351 8.20 17.14 -1.21
N TYR A 352 6.94 16.79 -1.48
CA TYR A 352 6.21 17.22 -2.68
C TYR A 352 4.78 17.66 -2.37
N ASN A 353 4.15 18.36 -3.32
CA ASN A 353 2.73 18.69 -3.40
C ASN A 353 2.17 18.37 -4.80
N GLY A 354 0.87 18.55 -5.01
CA GLY A 354 0.22 18.24 -6.30
C GLY A 354 0.89 18.92 -7.51
N ASN A 355 1.20 20.22 -7.41
CA ASN A 355 1.82 20.97 -8.52
C ASN A 355 3.21 20.43 -8.87
N THR A 356 4.05 20.15 -7.87
CA THR A 356 5.38 19.57 -8.12
C THR A 356 5.32 18.19 -8.76
N LEU A 357 4.26 17.42 -8.49
CA LEU A 357 4.08 16.11 -9.11
C LEU A 357 3.70 16.23 -10.58
N ASP A 358 2.81 17.17 -10.92
CA ASP A 358 2.41 17.40 -12.32
C ASP A 358 3.59 17.95 -13.14
N GLU A 359 4.31 18.96 -12.64
CA GLU A 359 5.49 19.53 -13.30
C GLU A 359 6.61 18.47 -13.46
N ALA A 360 6.82 17.61 -12.47
CA ALA A 360 7.79 16.51 -12.58
C ALA A 360 7.35 15.43 -13.59
N ASP A 361 6.06 15.14 -13.70
CA ASP A 361 5.52 14.19 -14.68
C ASP A 361 5.68 14.75 -16.12
N GLU A 362 5.43 16.04 -16.33
CA GLU A 362 5.65 16.71 -17.63
C GLU A 362 7.13 16.71 -18.05
N LEU A 363 8.04 16.99 -17.11
CA LEU A 363 9.49 16.91 -17.36
C LEU A 363 9.93 15.48 -17.71
N ALA A 364 9.35 14.47 -17.07
CA ALA A 364 9.64 13.09 -17.40
C ALA A 364 9.10 12.73 -18.80
N ARG A 365 7.87 13.14 -19.14
CA ARG A 365 7.26 12.91 -20.47
C ARG A 365 8.02 13.59 -21.60
N SER A 366 8.63 14.75 -21.36
CA SER A 366 9.48 15.46 -22.34
C SER A 366 10.92 14.91 -22.46
N GLY A 367 11.19 13.71 -21.93
CA GLY A 367 12.50 13.06 -22.03
C GLY A 367 13.55 13.58 -21.04
N LYS A 368 13.15 14.29 -19.97
CA LYS A 368 14.07 14.89 -18.97
C LYS A 368 13.89 14.29 -17.56
N PRO A 369 13.95 12.95 -17.37
CA PRO A 369 13.66 12.32 -16.08
C PRO A 369 14.64 12.72 -14.95
N ARG A 370 15.89 13.06 -15.27
CA ARG A 370 16.86 13.57 -14.27
C ARG A 370 16.46 14.94 -13.71
N GLN A 371 15.86 15.81 -14.53
CA GLN A 371 15.38 17.12 -14.08
C GLN A 371 14.14 16.95 -13.20
N ALA A 372 13.22 16.06 -13.58
CA ALA A 372 12.06 15.69 -12.76
C ALA A 372 12.47 15.23 -11.36
N VAL A 373 13.47 14.33 -11.25
CA VAL A 373 13.99 13.91 -9.94
C VAL A 373 14.61 15.07 -9.17
N LYS A 374 15.45 15.90 -9.81
CA LYS A 374 16.06 17.05 -9.13
C LYS A 374 15.01 18.00 -8.56
N MET A 375 13.92 18.20 -9.29
CA MET A 375 12.79 19.02 -8.87
C MET A 375 12.06 18.43 -7.66
N LEU A 376 11.73 17.13 -7.68
CA LEU A 376 11.08 16.44 -6.56
C LEU A 376 11.88 16.56 -5.25
N TYR A 377 13.21 16.44 -5.33
CA TYR A 377 14.09 16.58 -4.16
C TYR A 377 14.46 18.04 -3.83
N GLY A 378 14.18 18.99 -4.72
CA GLY A 378 14.32 20.43 -4.47
C GLY A 378 13.21 21.01 -3.60
N GLY A 379 12.09 20.29 -3.48
CA GLY A 379 10.92 20.70 -2.70
C GLY A 379 9.96 21.60 -3.48
N PRO A 380 8.81 21.97 -2.87
CA PRO A 380 7.82 22.82 -3.51
C PRO A 380 8.40 24.20 -3.81
N ILE A 381 8.36 24.60 -5.07
CA ILE A 381 8.68 25.97 -5.47
C ILE A 381 7.66 26.89 -4.81
N ALA A 382 8.11 27.82 -3.98
CA ALA A 382 7.23 28.86 -3.44
C ALA A 382 6.71 29.71 -4.60
N ASN A 383 5.42 30.04 -4.61
CA ASN A 383 4.72 30.80 -5.67
C ASN A 383 5.39 32.14 -6.09
N GLN A 384 6.46 32.59 -5.43
CA GLN A 384 7.18 33.82 -5.74
C GLN A 384 8.11 33.75 -6.98
N ASP A 385 8.46 32.56 -7.48
CA ASP A 385 9.29 32.44 -8.69
C ASP A 385 8.49 32.35 -10.00
N ARG A 386 7.16 32.14 -9.92
CA ARG A 386 6.30 32.12 -11.13
C ARG A 386 6.19 33.48 -11.82
N THR A 387 6.31 34.58 -11.08
CA THR A 387 6.32 35.94 -11.67
C THR A 387 7.63 36.25 -12.38
N LYS A 388 8.76 35.72 -11.92
CA LYS A 388 10.07 35.94 -12.57
C LYS A 388 10.26 35.09 -13.82
N GLY A 389 9.72 33.87 -13.85
CA GLY A 389 9.74 33.02 -15.06
C GLY A 389 8.84 33.54 -16.18
N ALA A 390 7.75 34.23 -15.84
CA ALA A 390 6.87 34.85 -16.83
C ALA A 390 7.48 36.11 -17.46
N GLU A 391 8.29 36.88 -16.72
CA GLU A 391 9.04 38.04 -17.26
C GLU A 391 10.17 37.60 -18.22
N TYR A 392 10.85 36.48 -17.96
CA TYR A 392 11.87 35.95 -18.87
C TYR A 392 11.30 35.44 -20.21
N VAL A 393 10.06 34.94 -20.22
CA VAL A 393 9.41 34.45 -21.45
C VAL A 393 8.75 35.60 -22.24
N SER A 394 8.38 36.71 -21.59
CA SER A 394 7.86 37.88 -22.29
C SER A 394 8.96 38.71 -22.97
N ASP A 395 10.17 38.78 -22.39
CA ASP A 395 11.27 39.55 -22.98
C ASP A 395 11.86 38.86 -24.22
N ASP A 396 11.94 37.52 -24.25
CA ASP A 396 12.41 36.75 -25.42
C ASP A 396 11.42 36.80 -26.61
N LEU A 397 10.14 37.10 -26.36
CA LEU A 397 9.12 37.22 -27.41
C LEU A 397 8.96 38.64 -27.96
N SER A 398 9.50 39.66 -27.28
CA SER A 398 9.51 41.04 -27.79
C SER A 398 10.69 41.33 -28.71
N ASP A 399 11.81 40.63 -28.56
CA ASP A 399 13.00 40.84 -29.40
C ASP A 399 12.91 40.15 -30.78
N GLU A 400 12.06 39.11 -30.95
CA GLU A 400 11.87 38.46 -32.26
C GLU A 400 10.90 39.21 -33.20
N THR A 401 10.12 40.18 -32.69
CA THR A 401 9.13 40.90 -33.51
C THR A 401 9.65 42.14 -34.24
N ASP A 402 10.83 42.67 -33.87
CA ASP A 402 11.39 43.88 -34.49
C ASP A 402 12.39 43.61 -35.64
N GLU A 403 12.83 42.36 -35.85
CA GLU A 403 13.77 42.01 -36.93
C GLU A 403 13.09 41.54 -38.25
N GLN A 404 11.76 41.51 -38.32
CA GLN A 404 11.01 41.17 -39.55
C GLN A 404 10.36 42.38 -40.27
N SER A 405 10.65 43.61 -39.85
CA SER A 405 10.22 44.82 -40.56
C SER A 405 11.35 45.84 -40.75
N ALA A 406 12.31 45.53 -41.63
CA ALA A 406 13.20 46.51 -42.27
C ALA A 406 13.60 46.05 -43.67
#